data_AF-A0A1F3QKG7-F1
#
_entry.id   AF-A0A1F3QKG7-F1
#
_cell.length_a   1.000
_cell.length_b   1.000
_cell.length_c   1.000
_cell.angle_alpha   90.00
_cell.angle_beta   90.00
_cell.angle_gamma   90.00
#
_symmetry.space_group_name_H-M   'P 1'
#
loop_
_entity.id
_entity.type
_entity.pdbx_description
1 polymer ?
#
loop_
_entity_poly.entity_id
_entity_poly.type
_entity_poly.pdbx_seq_one_letter_code
_entity_poly.pdbx_strand_id
1 'polypeptide(L)'
;MKTIIKSAGTLAKVLFIALLITGISVDSFAQKAKKEKKKKKEKTEKSAKALERPAAVGHAATDDFVTSAFNLYETNQKLSKQLSDAAGNATDAGKIKEELEGQIKEITGLLGKSADVMKQAKEITPATNSMKAVKALNAGTKALNATKEAIPGQLEAIKTQGAKK
;
A
#
# COMPACT_ATOMS: atom_id res chain seq x y z
N MET A 1 56.46 21.04 -8.68
CA MET A 1 55.34 21.32 -7.76
C MET A 1 54.05 20.73 -8.34
N LYS A 2 53.42 19.83 -7.57
CA LYS A 2 52.05 19.28 -7.62
C LYS A 2 51.39 18.97 -8.98
N THR A 3 51.51 17.70 -9.34
CA THR A 3 50.51 16.87 -10.04
C THR A 3 49.23 16.72 -9.20
N ILE A 4 48.06 16.80 -9.83
CA ILE A 4 46.78 16.39 -9.24
C ILE A 4 46.20 15.27 -10.09
N ILE A 5 46.25 14.05 -9.56
CA ILE A 5 45.39 12.92 -9.93
C ILE A 5 44.38 12.78 -8.79
N LYS A 6 43.09 12.68 -9.09
CA LYS A 6 42.18 11.75 -8.40
C LYS A 6 40.89 11.53 -9.20
N SER A 7 40.75 10.29 -9.64
CA SER A 7 39.56 9.63 -10.14
C SER A 7 38.48 9.48 -9.06
N ALA A 8 37.23 9.76 -9.41
CA ALA A 8 36.01 9.18 -8.85
C ALA A 8 34.91 9.38 -9.93
N GLY A 9 34.24 8.40 -10.52
CA GLY A 9 33.93 7.06 -10.06
C GLY A 9 32.55 7.05 -9.40
N THR A 10 31.46 7.14 -10.18
CA THR A 10 30.12 6.50 -10.01
C THR A 10 29.10 7.13 -10.99
N LEU A 11 28.63 6.43 -12.02
CA LEU A 11 27.48 5.50 -12.02
C LEU A 11 26.16 6.11 -11.50
N ALA A 12 25.59 7.07 -12.24
CA ALA A 12 24.16 7.36 -12.17
C ALA A 12 23.44 6.54 -13.24
N LYS A 13 22.83 5.45 -12.79
CA LYS A 13 22.12 4.43 -13.55
C LYS A 13 21.01 5.05 -14.41
N VAL A 14 21.00 4.65 -15.68
CA VAL A 14 19.89 4.78 -16.61
C VAL A 14 18.66 4.09 -16.00
N LEU A 15 17.68 4.85 -15.52
CA LEU A 15 16.36 4.32 -15.19
C LEU A 15 15.56 4.19 -16.49
N PHE A 16 15.67 3.02 -17.09
CA PHE A 16 14.86 2.57 -18.22
C PHE A 16 13.42 2.36 -17.72
N ILE A 17 12.57 3.38 -17.85
CA ILE A 17 11.11 3.21 -17.67
C ILE A 17 10.58 2.60 -18.97
N ALA A 18 10.61 1.26 -19.04
CA ALA A 18 9.85 0.52 -20.04
C ALA A 18 8.36 0.55 -19.66
N LEU A 19 7.70 1.68 -19.94
CA LEU A 19 6.24 1.74 -20.01
C LEU A 19 5.83 1.04 -21.30
N LEU A 20 5.24 -0.15 -21.15
CA LEU A 20 4.57 -0.90 -22.21
C LEU A 20 3.51 0.00 -22.89
N ILE A 21 3.90 0.62 -24.00
CA ILE A 21 2.96 1.20 -24.97
C ILE A 21 2.59 0.08 -25.93
N THR A 22 1.57 -0.70 -25.56
CA THR A 22 0.74 -1.40 -26.54
C THR A 22 -0.60 -0.70 -26.58
N GLY A 23 -0.85 0.02 -27.65
CA GLY A 23 -2.12 0.69 -27.91
C GLY A 23 -2.02 1.77 -28.97
N ILE A 24 -1.37 1.46 -30.10
CA ILE A 24 -1.61 2.21 -31.33
C ILE A 24 -2.98 1.75 -31.81
N SER A 25 -4.01 2.54 -31.55
CA SER A 25 -5.21 2.54 -32.37
C SER A 25 -5.52 3.99 -32.66
N VAL A 26 -5.24 4.33 -33.91
CA VAL A 26 -5.47 5.59 -34.60
C VAL A 26 -6.94 6.00 -34.54
N ASP A 27 -7.12 7.30 -34.65
CA ASP A 27 -8.31 8.14 -34.47
C ASP A 27 -9.67 7.55 -34.85
N SER A 28 -10.61 7.66 -33.90
CA SER A 28 -11.99 7.99 -34.27
C SER A 28 -12.75 8.65 -33.10
N PHE A 29 -13.19 9.88 -33.35
CA PHE A 29 -14.21 10.66 -32.63
C PHE A 29 -13.81 11.46 -31.37
N ALA A 30 -13.21 12.61 -31.68
CA ALA A 30 -12.77 13.77 -30.90
C ALA A 30 -13.75 14.47 -29.91
N GLN A 31 -14.77 13.82 -29.34
CA GLN A 31 -15.69 14.51 -28.40
C GLN A 31 -15.99 13.81 -27.05
N LYS A 32 -15.60 12.53 -26.85
CA LYS A 32 -15.70 11.87 -25.53
C LYS A 32 -14.48 12.04 -24.62
N ALA A 33 -13.36 12.55 -25.15
CA ALA A 33 -12.05 12.57 -24.47
C ALA A 33 -11.95 13.52 -23.25
N LYS A 34 -12.78 14.56 -23.13
CA LYS A 34 -12.72 15.47 -21.97
C LYS A 34 -13.33 14.87 -20.69
N LYS A 35 -14.34 14.00 -20.79
CA LYS A 35 -14.94 13.35 -19.61
C LYS A 35 -14.12 12.15 -19.11
N GLU A 36 -13.44 11.43 -19.99
CA GLU A 36 -12.57 10.32 -19.58
C GLU A 36 -11.21 10.75 -19.04
N LYS A 37 -10.62 11.85 -19.52
CA LYS A 37 -9.37 12.38 -18.92
C LYS A 37 -9.55 12.79 -17.45
N LYS A 38 -10.72 13.30 -17.06
CA LYS A 38 -11.01 13.62 -15.65
C LYS A 38 -11.18 12.36 -14.81
N LYS A 39 -11.89 11.34 -15.31
CA LYS A 39 -12.05 10.04 -14.64
C LYS A 39 -10.75 9.23 -14.55
N LYS A 40 -9.86 9.29 -15.54
CA LYS A 40 -8.60 8.51 -15.55
C LYS A 40 -7.53 9.16 -14.68
N LYS A 41 -7.42 10.50 -14.63
CA LYS A 41 -6.59 11.19 -13.63
C LYS A 41 -7.09 10.94 -12.21
N GLU A 42 -8.41 10.96 -11.99
CA GLU A 42 -9.00 10.73 -10.67
C GLU A 42 -8.87 9.27 -10.19
N LYS A 43 -8.80 8.29 -11.11
CA LYS A 43 -8.56 6.88 -10.77
C LYS A 43 -7.07 6.57 -10.55
N THR A 44 -6.16 7.30 -11.20
CA THR A 44 -4.70 7.12 -11.04
C THR A 44 -4.13 7.94 -9.87
N GLU A 45 -4.75 9.06 -9.47
CA GLU A 45 -4.34 9.82 -8.27
C GLU A 45 -4.89 9.20 -6.97
N LYS A 46 -6.02 8.46 -7.01
CA LYS A 46 -6.57 7.76 -5.84
C LYS A 46 -5.73 6.58 -5.34
N SER A 47 -4.84 6.05 -6.17
CA SER A 47 -3.93 4.95 -5.81
C SER A 47 -2.64 5.41 -5.13
N ALA A 48 -2.37 6.73 -5.05
CA ALA A 48 -1.07 7.24 -4.59
C ALA A 48 -1.11 8.09 -3.31
N LYS A 49 -2.30 8.43 -2.77
CA LYS A 49 -2.34 9.06 -1.45
C LYS A 49 -2.35 7.95 -0.40
N ALA A 50 -1.19 7.73 0.22
CA ALA A 50 -1.06 6.84 1.36
C ALA A 50 -2.17 7.13 2.37
N LEU A 51 -2.79 6.09 2.90
CA LEU A 51 -3.84 6.27 3.90
C LEU A 51 -3.23 6.95 5.13
N GLU A 52 -3.82 8.05 5.56
CA GLU A 52 -3.39 8.76 6.76
C GLU A 52 -4.00 8.09 8.00
N ARG A 53 -3.14 7.77 8.96
CA ARG A 53 -3.55 7.23 10.26
C ARG A 53 -4.34 8.31 11.01
N PRO A 54 -5.59 8.03 11.44
CA PRO A 54 -6.33 8.98 12.24
C PRO A 54 -5.69 9.12 13.63
N ALA A 55 -5.88 10.28 14.27
CA ALA A 55 -5.50 10.46 15.67
C ALA A 55 -6.32 9.53 16.58
N ALA A 56 -5.76 9.19 17.74
CA ALA A 56 -6.44 8.42 18.76
C ALA A 56 -7.74 9.11 19.18
N VAL A 57 -8.81 8.33 19.33
CA VAL A 57 -10.15 8.83 19.69
C VAL A 57 -10.45 8.69 21.18
N GLY A 58 -9.56 8.08 21.95
CA GLY A 58 -9.70 7.89 23.39
C GLY A 58 -10.61 6.70 23.75
N HIS A 59 -10.78 5.75 22.82
CA HIS A 59 -11.55 4.54 23.03
C HIS A 59 -10.66 3.34 22.72
N ALA A 60 -10.19 2.67 23.78
CA ALA A 60 -9.12 1.67 23.72
C ALA A 60 -9.33 0.62 22.60
N ALA A 61 -10.50 -0.02 22.55
CA ALA A 61 -10.76 -1.05 21.53
C ALA A 61 -10.70 -0.50 20.08
N THR A 62 -11.14 0.74 19.86
CA THR A 62 -11.04 1.39 18.54
C THR A 62 -9.60 1.78 18.23
N ASP A 63 -8.91 2.38 19.20
CA ASP A 63 -7.53 2.84 19.04
C ASP A 63 -6.57 1.66 18.81
N ASP A 64 -6.76 0.54 19.52
CA ASP A 64 -5.99 -0.69 19.34
C ASP A 64 -6.23 -1.31 17.96
N PHE A 65 -7.49 -1.38 17.52
CA PHE A 65 -7.84 -1.88 16.20
C PHE A 65 -7.22 -1.02 15.10
N VAL A 66 -7.36 0.30 15.19
CA VAL A 66 -6.81 1.25 14.22
C VAL A 66 -5.28 1.19 14.22
N THR A 67 -4.65 1.13 15.38
CA THR A 67 -3.20 1.04 15.50
C THR A 67 -2.69 -0.21 14.81
N SER A 68 -3.29 -1.36 15.10
CA SER A 68 -2.92 -2.65 14.50
C SER A 68 -3.13 -2.66 12.99
N ALA A 69 -4.28 -2.16 12.53
CA ALA A 69 -4.61 -2.06 11.10
C ALA A 69 -3.60 -1.21 10.32
N PHE A 70 -3.25 -0.03 10.86
CA PHE A 70 -2.28 0.85 10.22
C PHE A 70 -0.85 0.35 10.35
N ASN A 71 -0.48 -0.37 11.42
CA ASN A 71 0.83 -1.01 11.53
C ASN A 71 1.02 -2.04 10.41
N LEU A 72 0.01 -2.89 10.16
CA LEU A 72 0.03 -3.84 9.05
C LEU A 72 0.14 -3.16 7.71
N TYR A 73 -0.64 -2.09 7.49
CA TYR A 73 -0.56 -1.29 6.27
C TYR A 73 0.83 -0.68 6.08
N GLU A 74 1.39 0.00 7.09
CA GLU A 74 2.70 0.63 7.02
C GLU A 74 3.82 -0.40 6.80
N THR A 75 3.76 -1.56 7.47
CA THR A 75 4.70 -2.66 7.27
C THR A 75 4.56 -3.23 5.84
N ASN A 76 3.36 -3.44 5.34
CA ASN A 76 3.15 -3.90 3.95
C ASN A 76 3.68 -2.91 2.92
N GLN A 77 3.52 -1.61 3.15
CA GLN A 77 4.10 -0.58 2.29
C GLN A 77 5.64 -0.59 2.32
N LYS A 78 6.27 -0.91 3.46
CA LYS A 78 7.71 -1.10 3.56
C LYS A 78 8.17 -2.36 2.82
N LEU A 79 7.47 -3.48 3.00
CA LEU A 79 7.74 -4.74 2.29
C LEU A 79 7.61 -4.57 0.77
N SER A 80 6.61 -3.82 0.31
CA SER A 80 6.45 -3.49 -1.11
C SER A 80 7.68 -2.79 -1.69
N LYS A 81 8.23 -1.82 -0.95
CA LYS A 81 9.45 -1.10 -1.35
C LYS A 81 10.65 -2.04 -1.35
N GLN A 82 10.83 -2.82 -0.28
CA GLN A 82 11.89 -3.82 -0.20
C GLN A 82 11.81 -4.84 -1.35
N LEU A 83 10.61 -5.28 -1.72
CA LEU A 83 10.40 -6.19 -2.85
C LEU A 83 10.76 -5.56 -4.20
N SER A 84 10.53 -4.26 -4.35
CA SER A 84 10.96 -3.50 -5.52
C SER A 84 12.48 -3.33 -5.58
N ASP A 85 13.12 -3.11 -4.42
CA ASP A 85 14.57 -2.86 -4.31
C ASP A 85 15.39 -4.18 -4.35
N ALA A 86 14.86 -5.26 -3.79
CA ALA A 86 15.51 -6.57 -3.69
C ALA A 86 15.38 -7.42 -4.97
N ALA A 87 14.97 -6.84 -6.09
CA ALA A 87 14.82 -7.53 -7.37
C ALA A 87 16.15 -8.23 -7.76
N GLY A 88 16.23 -9.53 -7.47
CA GLY A 88 17.44 -10.35 -7.68
C GLY A 88 18.03 -11.03 -6.43
N ASN A 89 17.48 -10.88 -5.21
CA ASN A 89 17.90 -11.66 -4.03
C ASN A 89 16.82 -12.68 -3.61
N ALA A 90 17.13 -13.98 -3.71
CA ALA A 90 16.16 -15.05 -3.43
C ALA A 90 15.89 -15.22 -1.93
N THR A 91 16.88 -14.96 -1.07
CA THR A 91 16.73 -15.05 0.39
C THR A 91 15.81 -13.95 0.92
N ASP A 92 15.94 -12.74 0.39
CA ASP A 92 15.08 -11.61 0.79
C ASP A 92 13.64 -11.82 0.31
N ALA A 93 13.46 -12.34 -0.91
CA ALA A 93 12.14 -12.66 -1.45
C ALA A 93 11.42 -13.76 -0.64
N GLY A 94 12.16 -14.77 -0.14
CA GLY A 94 11.62 -15.81 0.74
C GLY A 94 11.10 -15.24 2.07
N LYS A 95 11.88 -14.39 2.73
CA LYS A 95 11.47 -13.73 3.98
C LYS A 95 10.27 -12.81 3.79
N ILE A 96 10.26 -12.02 2.71
CA ILE A 96 9.12 -11.16 2.38
C ILE A 96 7.86 -12.02 2.16
N LYS A 97 7.98 -13.16 1.47
CA LYS A 97 6.85 -14.07 1.26
C LYS A 97 6.26 -14.57 2.58
N GLU A 98 7.09 -15.05 3.50
CA GLU A 98 6.65 -15.53 4.82
C GLU A 98 5.94 -14.42 5.62
N GLU A 99 6.48 -13.21 5.60
CA GLU A 99 5.88 -12.04 6.23
C GLU A 99 4.51 -11.71 5.62
N LEU A 100 4.38 -11.72 4.29
CA LEU A 100 3.12 -11.48 3.59
C LEU A 100 2.05 -12.53 3.93
N GLU A 101 2.43 -13.80 4.03
CA GLU A 101 1.53 -14.89 4.45
C GLU A 101 1.11 -14.72 5.93
N GLY A 102 2.01 -14.23 6.79
CA GLY A 102 1.71 -13.83 8.16
C GLY A 102 0.67 -12.70 8.23
N GLN A 103 0.87 -11.64 7.43
CA GLN A 103 -0.05 -10.51 7.36
C GLN A 103 -1.47 -10.93 6.96
N ILE A 104 -1.65 -11.89 6.05
CA ILE A 104 -3.00 -12.40 5.69
C ILE A 104 -3.73 -12.95 6.92
N LYS A 105 -3.03 -13.70 7.78
CA LYS A 105 -3.62 -14.28 8.99
C LYS A 105 -4.01 -13.18 9.98
N GLU A 106 -3.12 -12.21 10.19
CA GLU A 106 -3.37 -11.07 11.08
C GLU A 106 -4.53 -10.20 10.58
N ILE A 107 -4.58 -9.91 9.28
CA ILE A 107 -5.68 -9.18 8.64
C ILE A 107 -7.01 -9.91 8.88
N THR A 108 -7.04 -11.22 8.68
CA THR A 108 -8.25 -12.02 8.89
C THR A 108 -8.70 -11.97 10.34
N GLY A 109 -7.76 -12.09 11.30
CA GLY A 109 -8.04 -11.97 12.72
C GLY A 109 -8.58 -10.60 13.13
N LEU A 110 -8.00 -9.51 12.60
CA LEU A 110 -8.47 -8.15 12.86
C LEU A 110 -9.83 -7.88 12.22
N LEU A 111 -10.05 -8.28 10.97
CA LEU A 111 -11.34 -8.14 10.30
C LEU A 111 -12.45 -8.90 11.05
N GLY A 112 -12.14 -10.06 11.64
CA GLY A 112 -13.07 -10.79 12.51
C GLY A 112 -13.50 -9.98 13.74
N LYS A 113 -12.57 -9.22 14.35
CA LYS A 113 -12.86 -8.35 15.51
C LYS A 113 -13.56 -7.04 15.13
N SER A 114 -13.52 -6.64 13.86
CA SER A 114 -13.99 -5.32 13.42
C SER A 114 -15.48 -5.08 13.69
N ALA A 115 -16.32 -6.12 13.64
CA ALA A 115 -17.75 -6.02 13.91
C ALA A 115 -18.03 -5.70 15.39
N ASP A 116 -17.33 -6.36 16.31
CA ASP A 116 -17.48 -6.13 17.76
C ASP A 116 -16.98 -4.73 18.15
N VAL A 117 -15.83 -4.32 17.60
CA VAL A 117 -15.33 -2.95 17.83
C VAL A 117 -16.28 -1.91 17.22
N MET A 118 -16.92 -2.19 16.09
CA MET A 118 -17.96 -1.33 15.52
C MET A 118 -19.17 -1.19 16.44
N LYS A 119 -19.60 -2.29 17.06
CA LYS A 119 -20.70 -2.26 18.03
C LYS A 119 -20.34 -1.38 19.23
N GLN A 120 -19.18 -1.63 19.84
CA GLN A 120 -18.70 -0.83 20.98
C GLN A 120 -18.55 0.66 20.61
N ALA A 121 -18.00 0.97 19.43
CA ALA A 121 -17.87 2.34 18.96
C ALA A 121 -19.21 3.06 18.81
N LYS A 122 -20.30 2.35 18.45
CA LYS A 122 -21.65 2.90 18.33
C LYS A 122 -22.32 3.18 19.67
N GLU A 123 -21.90 2.50 20.73
CA GLU A 123 -22.46 2.62 22.09
C GLU A 123 -21.81 3.75 22.91
N ILE A 124 -20.72 4.36 22.41
CA ILE A 124 -20.03 5.47 23.08
C ILE A 124 -20.95 6.70 23.21
N THR A 125 -21.01 7.26 24.41
CA THR A 125 -21.66 8.55 24.68
C THR A 125 -20.63 9.61 25.09
N PRO A 126 -20.81 10.89 24.73
CA PRO A 126 -21.84 11.42 23.82
C PRO A 126 -21.65 10.93 22.37
N ALA A 127 -22.72 11.00 21.56
CA ALA A 127 -22.73 10.51 20.17
C ALA A 127 -21.62 11.09 19.28
N THR A 128 -21.10 12.28 19.60
CA THR A 128 -19.95 12.88 18.92
C THR A 128 -18.68 12.04 19.04
N ASN A 129 -18.45 11.39 20.19
CA ASN A 129 -17.34 10.48 20.40
C ASN A 129 -17.55 9.16 19.66
N SER A 130 -18.78 8.64 19.65
CA SER A 130 -19.15 7.50 18.81
C SER A 130 -18.84 7.75 17.33
N MET A 131 -19.24 8.92 16.80
CA MET A 131 -18.95 9.28 15.40
C MET A 131 -17.44 9.35 15.11
N LYS A 132 -16.63 9.86 16.04
CA LYS A 132 -15.16 9.87 15.90
C LYS A 132 -14.62 8.44 15.87
N ALA A 133 -15.05 7.60 16.80
CA ALA A 133 -14.62 6.20 16.87
C ALA A 133 -15.02 5.40 15.63
N VAL A 134 -16.26 5.55 15.14
CA VAL A 134 -16.71 4.89 13.90
C VAL A 134 -15.91 5.37 12.69
N LYS A 135 -15.60 6.68 12.59
CA LYS A 135 -14.74 7.21 11.51
C LYS A 135 -13.33 6.63 11.57
N ALA A 136 -12.73 6.58 12.75
CA ALA A 136 -11.40 6.02 12.96
C ALA A 136 -11.37 4.52 12.61
N LEU A 137 -12.35 3.74 13.11
CA LEU A 137 -12.53 2.34 12.77
C LEU A 137 -12.62 2.14 11.26
N ASN A 138 -13.44 2.92 10.56
CA ASN A 138 -13.59 2.83 9.11
C ASN A 138 -12.27 3.14 8.37
N ALA A 139 -11.44 4.03 8.89
CA ALA A 139 -10.10 4.27 8.34
C ALA A 139 -9.19 3.05 8.55
N GLY A 140 -9.21 2.43 9.74
CA GLY A 140 -8.50 1.18 10.02
C GLY A 140 -8.95 0.04 9.10
N THR A 141 -10.26 -0.15 8.91
CA THR A 141 -10.80 -1.17 7.99
C THR A 141 -10.38 -0.91 6.55
N LYS A 142 -10.33 0.34 6.11
CA LYS A 142 -9.78 0.69 4.78
C LYS A 142 -8.31 0.33 4.66
N ALA A 143 -7.51 0.58 5.70
CA ALA A 143 -6.10 0.19 5.72
C ALA A 143 -5.94 -1.33 5.60
N LEU A 144 -6.69 -2.11 6.38
CA LEU A 144 -6.69 -3.58 6.29
C LEU A 144 -7.09 -4.09 4.90
N ASN A 145 -8.14 -3.52 4.30
CA ASN A 145 -8.58 -3.91 2.97
C ASN A 145 -7.54 -3.57 1.90
N ALA A 146 -6.93 -2.39 1.97
CA ALA A 146 -5.85 -2.02 1.05
C ALA A 146 -4.66 -2.99 1.16
N THR A 147 -4.26 -3.36 2.38
CA THR A 147 -3.22 -4.36 2.60
C THR A 147 -3.62 -5.73 2.04
N LYS A 148 -4.84 -6.17 2.33
CA LYS A 148 -5.39 -7.45 1.83
C LYS A 148 -5.37 -7.55 0.31
N GLU A 149 -5.73 -6.46 -0.37
CA GLU A 149 -5.75 -6.37 -1.83
C GLU A 149 -4.35 -6.32 -2.44
N ALA A 150 -3.36 -5.76 -1.74
CA ALA A 150 -1.99 -5.63 -2.22
C ALA A 150 -1.20 -6.95 -2.15
N ILE A 151 -1.41 -7.75 -1.10
CA ILE A 151 -0.63 -8.97 -0.84
C ILE A 151 -0.60 -9.97 -2.03
N PRO A 152 -1.72 -10.32 -2.69
CA PRO A 152 -1.70 -11.25 -3.81
C PRO A 152 -0.77 -10.81 -4.95
N GLY A 153 -0.80 -9.52 -5.30
CA GLY A 153 0.08 -8.95 -6.34
C GLY A 153 1.55 -8.96 -5.92
N GLN A 154 1.85 -8.74 -4.64
CA GLN A 154 3.22 -8.83 -4.10
C GLN A 154 3.73 -10.28 -4.14
N LEU A 155 2.89 -11.27 -3.80
CA LEU A 155 3.23 -12.68 -3.89
C LEU A 155 3.48 -13.12 -5.34
N GLU A 156 2.70 -12.62 -6.30
CA GLU A 156 2.94 -12.87 -7.74
C GLU A 156 4.24 -12.23 -8.22
N ALA A 157 4.55 -11.00 -7.77
CA ALA A 157 5.82 -10.35 -8.07
C ALA A 157 7.02 -11.17 -7.56
N ILE A 158 6.93 -11.75 -6.36
CA ILE A 158 7.96 -12.67 -5.83
C ILE A 158 8.14 -13.89 -6.74
N LYS A 159 7.04 -14.54 -7.14
CA LYS A 159 7.08 -15.71 -8.03
C LYS A 159 7.75 -15.39 -9.37
N THR A 160 7.40 -14.26 -9.97
CA THR A 160 7.95 -13.84 -11.28
C THR A 160 9.41 -13.38 -11.21
N GLN A 161 9.84 -12.79 -10.09
CA GLN A 161 11.26 -12.48 -9.85
C GLN A 161 12.10 -13.75 -9.64
N GLY A 162 11.56 -14.77 -8.98
CA GLY A 162 12.22 -16.07 -8.81
C GLY A 162 12.40 -16.84 -10.12
N ALA A 163 11.47 -16.69 -11.08
CA ALA A 163 11.52 -17.35 -12.38
C ALA A 163 12.46 -16.69 -13.40
N LYS A 164 12.96 -15.47 -13.13
CA LYS A 164 13.93 -14.76 -13.98
C LYS A 164 15.38 -15.03 -13.61
N LYS A 165 15.63 -15.88 -12.61
CA LYS A 165 16.97 -16.31 -12.20
C LYS A 165 17.39 -17.60 -12.90
#